data_AF-A0A485B3I7-F1
#
_entry.id   AF-A0A485B3I7-F1
#
_cell.length_a   1.000
_cell.length_b   1.000
_cell.length_c   1.000
_cell.angle_alpha   90.00
_cell.angle_beta   90.00
_cell.angle_gamma   90.00
#
_symmetry.space_group_name_H-M   'P 1'
#
loop_
_entity.id
_entity.type
_entity.pdbx_description
1 polymer ?
#
loop_
_entity_poly.entity_id
_entity_poly.type
_entity_poly.pdbx_seq_one_letter_code
_entity_poly.pdbx_strand_id
1 'polypeptide(L)'
;MNHDKTAQREMLIVRLAAPERPVAWRLVCPGDPQREACGEWSATGADATLPELAQRYPAWVLVPASDCAFHHVTLPAGLRKAPQQVVPFLLEEQLATDVDETHFALLHRQRERCAVAAIARQKMAAWLARCDELRLHISRADAGCIDAALPPRSLERGTGR
;
A
#
# COMPACT_ATOMS: atom_id res chain seq x y z
N MET A 1 7.23 19.64 -9.00
CA MET A 1 6.02 18.97 -8.49
C MET A 1 5.71 17.82 -9.43
N ASN A 2 6.04 16.58 -9.06
CA ASN A 2 5.75 15.40 -9.87
C ASN A 2 4.75 14.53 -9.10
N HIS A 3 3.50 14.97 -9.07
CA HIS A 3 2.38 14.07 -8.86
C HIS A 3 1.66 13.98 -10.19
N ASP A 4 1.03 12.84 -10.46
CA ASP A 4 0.00 12.70 -11.50
C ASP A 4 0.45 12.31 -12.93
N LYS A 5 1.25 11.24 -13.06
CA LYS A 5 1.29 10.47 -14.32
C LYS A 5 0.54 9.14 -14.27
N THR A 6 -0.11 8.85 -13.14
CA THR A 6 -0.90 7.62 -12.96
C THR A 6 -2.35 7.77 -13.46
N ALA A 7 -2.86 8.99 -13.61
CA ALA A 7 -4.31 9.25 -13.67
C ALA A 7 -4.97 9.22 -15.07
N GLN A 8 -4.53 8.34 -15.99
CA GLN A 8 -5.25 8.13 -17.26
C GLN A 8 -5.44 6.66 -17.66
N ARG A 9 -5.15 5.70 -16.77
CA ARG A 9 -5.36 4.27 -17.07
C ARG A 9 -6.40 3.67 -16.14
N GLU A 10 -7.22 2.81 -16.73
CA GLU A 10 -8.19 2.01 -15.99
C GLU A 10 -7.46 1.08 -15.02
N MET A 11 -7.89 1.06 -13.77
CA MET A 11 -7.16 0.39 -12.70
C MET A 11 -8.10 -0.13 -11.62
N LEU A 12 -7.78 -1.31 -11.11
CA LEU A 12 -8.49 -1.92 -9.99
C LEU A 12 -7.74 -1.61 -8.69
N ILE A 13 -8.36 -0.89 -7.77
CA ILE A 13 -7.85 -0.69 -6.42
C ILE A 13 -8.47 -1.76 -5.52
N VAL A 14 -7.65 -2.54 -4.82
CA VAL A 14 -8.07 -3.62 -3.94
C VAL A 14 -7.52 -3.39 -2.54
N ARG A 15 -8.39 -3.30 -1.55
CA ARG A 15 -8.01 -3.23 -0.13
C ARG A 15 -8.15 -4.60 0.49
N LEU A 16 -6.99 -5.22 0.75
CA LEU A 16 -6.92 -6.51 1.41
C LEU A 16 -7.43 -6.41 2.84
N ALA A 17 -7.95 -7.53 3.30
CA ALA A 17 -8.34 -7.78 4.68
C ALA A 17 -7.92 -9.20 5.04
N ALA A 18 -8.00 -9.55 6.33
CA ALA A 18 -7.77 -10.91 6.77
C ALA A 18 -8.64 -11.91 5.97
N PRO A 19 -8.22 -13.17 5.77
CA PRO A 19 -8.89 -14.13 4.89
C PRO A 19 -10.40 -14.31 5.14
N GLU A 20 -10.81 -14.17 6.41
CA GLU A 20 -12.19 -14.27 6.89
C GLU A 20 -13.03 -12.99 6.70
N ARG A 21 -12.40 -11.89 6.27
CA ARG A 21 -13.05 -10.60 6.05
C ARG A 21 -13.24 -10.34 4.55
N PRO A 22 -14.31 -9.63 4.18
CA PRO A 22 -14.50 -9.21 2.80
C PRO A 22 -13.39 -8.25 2.37
N VAL A 23 -12.94 -8.43 1.12
CA VAL A 23 -11.98 -7.58 0.42
C VAL A 23 -12.75 -6.48 -0.29
N ALA A 24 -12.47 -5.22 0.03
CA ALA A 24 -13.08 -4.10 -0.66
C ALA A 24 -12.33 -3.80 -1.96
N TRP A 25 -13.05 -3.48 -3.03
CA TRP A 25 -12.46 -3.18 -4.33
C TRP A 25 -13.13 -1.98 -5.00
N ARG A 26 -12.39 -1.31 -5.88
CA ARG A 26 -12.87 -0.20 -6.70
C ARG A 26 -12.20 -0.21 -8.06
N LEU A 27 -12.99 -0.25 -9.13
CA LEU A 27 -12.54 0.01 -10.48
C LEU A 27 -12.56 1.53 -10.73
N VAL A 28 -11.42 2.08 -11.12
CA VAL A 28 -11.24 3.47 -11.51
C VAL A 28 -11.06 3.50 -13.03
N CYS A 29 -11.92 4.26 -13.72
CA CYS A 29 -11.90 4.42 -15.18
C CYS A 29 -11.77 5.91 -15.53
N PRO A 30 -10.55 6.47 -15.57
CA PRO A 30 -10.36 7.88 -15.87
C PRO A 30 -10.89 8.22 -17.27
N GLY A 31 -11.89 9.09 -17.35
CA GLY A 31 -12.54 9.48 -18.61
C GLY A 31 -13.85 8.75 -18.92
N ASP A 32 -14.21 7.71 -18.16
CA ASP A 32 -15.52 7.06 -18.23
C ASP A 32 -16.07 6.71 -16.83
N PRO A 33 -16.67 7.68 -16.11
CA PRO A 33 -17.18 7.48 -14.76
C PRO A 33 -18.32 6.45 -14.68
N GLN A 34 -19.01 6.16 -15.79
CA GLN A 34 -20.10 5.18 -15.80
C GLN A 34 -19.59 3.74 -15.68
N ARG A 35 -18.32 3.51 -16.02
CA ARG A 35 -17.64 2.22 -15.85
C ARG A 35 -16.97 2.06 -14.50
N GLU A 36 -16.89 3.12 -13.69
CA GLU A 36 -16.42 2.98 -12.31
C GLU A 36 -17.39 2.11 -11.50
N ALA A 37 -16.82 1.23 -10.69
CA ALA A 37 -17.59 0.34 -9.83
C ALA A 37 -16.84 0.13 -8.52
N CYS A 38 -17.57 -0.15 -7.44
CA CYS A 38 -16.97 -0.56 -6.18
C CYS A 38 -17.82 -1.63 -5.51
N GLY A 39 -17.20 -2.43 -4.67
CA GLY A 39 -17.90 -3.48 -3.95
C GLY A 39 -17.01 -4.16 -2.92
N GLU A 40 -17.58 -5.22 -2.35
CA GLU A 40 -16.90 -6.10 -1.42
C GLU A 40 -16.98 -7.53 -1.95
N TRP A 41 -15.87 -8.25 -1.86
CA TRP A 41 -15.78 -9.63 -2.31
C TRP A 41 -15.36 -10.53 -1.14
N SER A 42 -16.02 -11.67 -0.98
CA SER A 42 -15.67 -12.68 0.01
C SER A 42 -15.38 -14.00 -0.68
N ALA A 43 -14.36 -14.73 -0.22
CA ALA A 43 -14.00 -16.04 -0.75
C ALA A 43 -15.12 -17.10 -0.57
N THR A 44 -16.01 -16.90 0.40
CA THR A 44 -17.17 -17.77 0.65
C THR A 44 -18.43 -17.33 -0.09
N GLY A 45 -18.39 -16.20 -0.81
CA GLY A 45 -19.51 -15.65 -1.56
C GLY A 45 -19.67 -16.27 -2.95
N ALA A 46 -20.82 -16.03 -3.58
CA ALA A 46 -21.08 -16.41 -4.97
C ALA A 46 -20.63 -15.32 -5.98
N ASP A 47 -20.11 -14.20 -5.50
CA ASP A 47 -19.71 -13.07 -6.35
C ASP A 47 -18.38 -13.37 -7.07
N ALA A 48 -18.39 -13.32 -8.40
CA ALA A 48 -17.20 -13.49 -9.24
C ALA A 48 -16.63 -12.16 -9.77
N THR A 49 -17.22 -11.01 -9.39
CA THR A 49 -16.88 -9.69 -9.95
C THR A 49 -15.41 -9.35 -9.74
N LEU A 50 -14.87 -9.51 -8.52
CA LEU A 50 -13.45 -9.20 -8.26
C LEU A 50 -12.49 -10.08 -9.07
N PRO A 51 -12.61 -11.43 -9.09
CA PRO A 51 -11.80 -12.29 -9.96
C PRO A 51 -11.88 -11.96 -11.46
N GLU A 52 -13.05 -11.54 -11.96
CA GLU A 52 -13.22 -11.12 -13.36
C GLU A 52 -12.51 -9.80 -13.66
N LEU A 53 -12.62 -8.83 -12.75
CA LEU A 53 -11.92 -7.55 -12.86
C LEU A 53 -10.40 -7.71 -12.73
N ALA A 54 -9.93 -8.58 -11.85
CA ALA A 54 -8.52 -8.86 -11.61
C ALA A 54 -7.79 -9.39 -12.86
N GLN A 55 -8.49 -10.13 -13.72
CA GLN A 55 -7.96 -10.63 -14.98
C GLN A 55 -7.86 -9.55 -16.07
N ARG A 56 -8.69 -8.51 -15.98
CA ARG A 56 -8.85 -7.49 -17.02
C ARG A 56 -8.03 -6.23 -16.75
N TYR A 57 -7.90 -5.86 -15.48
CA TYR A 57 -7.30 -4.60 -15.08
C TYR A 57 -6.08 -4.81 -14.19
N PRO A 58 -5.04 -3.96 -14.34
CA PRO A 58 -3.94 -3.95 -13.39
C PRO A 58 -4.45 -3.55 -12.00
N ALA A 59 -3.91 -4.21 -10.97
CA ALA A 59 -4.33 -4.02 -9.60
C ALA A 59 -3.34 -3.14 -8.81
N TRP A 60 -3.89 -2.24 -8.00
CA TRP A 60 -3.23 -1.55 -6.91
C TRP A 60 -3.74 -2.10 -5.60
N VAL A 61 -2.82 -2.60 -4.78
CA VAL A 61 -3.15 -3.35 -3.57
C VAL A 61 -2.82 -2.51 -2.35
N LEU A 62 -3.83 -2.34 -1.49
CA LEU A 62 -3.72 -1.69 -0.20
C LEU A 62 -3.73 -2.76 0.89
N VAL A 63 -2.77 -2.75 1.80
CA VAL A 63 -2.80 -3.60 3.00
C VAL A 63 -3.34 -2.84 4.20
N PRO A 64 -3.93 -3.56 5.18
CA PRO A 64 -4.39 -2.94 6.41
C PRO A 64 -3.26 -2.21 7.14
N ALA A 65 -3.50 -0.94 7.48
CA ALA A 65 -2.59 -0.12 8.27
C ALA A 65 -2.25 -0.76 9.64
N SER A 66 -3.16 -1.56 10.19
CA SER A 66 -3.00 -2.29 11.45
C SER A 66 -1.86 -3.30 11.43
N ASP A 67 -1.46 -3.78 10.26
CA ASP A 67 -0.32 -4.71 10.09
C ASP A 67 0.99 -3.95 9.82
N CYS A 68 0.99 -2.61 9.87
CA CYS A 68 2.14 -1.77 9.58
C CYS A 68 2.45 -0.84 10.75
N ALA A 69 3.74 -0.67 11.05
CA ALA A 69 4.24 0.38 11.92
C ALA A 69 4.74 1.55 11.08
N PHE A 70 4.30 2.76 11.40
CA PHE A 70 4.65 3.96 10.64
C PHE A 70 5.68 4.79 11.41
N HIS A 71 6.81 5.06 10.77
CA HIS A 71 7.91 5.78 11.36
C HIS A 71 8.34 6.97 10.50
N HIS A 72 8.84 8.01 11.16
CA HIS A 72 9.50 9.12 10.49
C HIS A 72 10.99 9.07 10.81
N VAL A 73 11.81 8.99 9.77
CA VAL A 73 13.28 8.98 9.90
C VAL A 73 13.87 10.21 9.23
N THR A 74 14.98 10.70 9.79
CA THR A 74 15.79 11.73 9.15
C THR A 74 17.04 11.07 8.60
N LEU A 75 17.19 11.08 7.28
CA LEU A 75 18.38 10.58 6.61
C LEU A 75 19.56 11.52 6.90
N PRO A 76 20.76 10.98 7.14
CA PRO A 76 21.95 11.81 7.35
C PRO A 76 22.33 12.55 6.06
N ALA A 77 22.81 13.78 6.24
CA ALA A 77 23.23 14.64 5.13
C ALA A 77 24.34 13.98 4.29
N GLY A 78 24.21 14.05 2.97
CA GLY A 78 25.20 13.50 2.03
C GLY A 78 25.11 11.98 1.83
N LEU A 79 23.99 11.35 2.16
CA LEU A 79 23.77 9.92 1.97
C LEU A 79 23.99 9.49 0.51
N ARG A 80 25.01 8.66 0.27
CA ARG A 80 25.29 8.05 -1.05
C ARG A 80 24.54 6.75 -1.29
N LYS A 81 24.09 6.08 -0.21
CA LYS A 81 23.33 4.82 -0.27
C LYS A 81 21.84 5.07 -0.51
N ALA A 82 21.14 4.09 -1.05
CA ALA A 82 19.69 4.19 -1.21
C ALA A 82 19.01 4.27 0.18
N PRO A 83 18.01 5.12 0.40
CA PRO A 83 17.38 5.27 1.71
C PRO A 83 16.85 3.96 2.30
N GLN A 84 16.35 3.05 1.46
CA GLN A 84 15.89 1.71 1.86
C GLN A 84 16.97 0.88 2.55
N GLN A 85 18.26 1.13 2.29
CA GLN A 85 19.38 0.42 2.91
C GLN A 85 19.78 1.00 4.26
N VAL A 86 19.35 2.22 4.58
CA VAL A 86 19.77 2.97 5.78
C VAL A 86 18.64 3.06 6.80
N VAL A 87 17.40 3.08 6.31
CA VAL A 87 16.18 3.03 7.12
C VAL A 87 16.19 1.91 8.18
N PRO A 88 16.60 0.65 7.88
CA PRO A 88 16.61 -0.42 8.89
C PRO A 88 17.51 -0.07 10.09
N PHE A 89 18.73 0.37 9.82
CA PHE A 89 19.68 0.79 10.85
C PHE A 89 19.18 1.98 11.68
N LEU A 90 18.51 2.95 11.04
CA LEU A 90 17.95 4.10 11.75
C LEU A 90 16.74 3.75 12.63
N LEU A 91 16.10 2.61 12.38
CA LEU A 91 14.90 2.16 13.09
C LEU A 91 15.16 1.01 14.05
N GLU A 92 16.39 0.50 14.15
CA GLU A 92 16.75 -0.67 14.96
C GLU A 92 16.33 -0.51 16.43
N GLU A 93 16.57 0.65 17.04
CA GLU A 93 16.17 0.92 18.44
C GLU A 93 14.68 1.25 18.62
N GLN A 94 13.96 1.56 17.53
CA GLN A 94 12.54 1.97 17.58
C GLN A 94 11.58 0.84 17.25
N LEU A 95 12.08 -0.27 16.72
CA LEU A 95 11.29 -1.43 16.34
C LEU A 95 11.32 -2.48 17.45
N ALA A 96 10.15 -3.06 17.72
CA ALA A 96 10.02 -4.20 18.61
C ALA A 96 10.43 -5.53 17.95
N THR A 97 10.62 -5.51 16.62
CA THR A 97 10.92 -6.69 15.79
C THR A 97 12.25 -6.47 15.09
N ASP A 98 12.98 -7.56 14.85
CA ASP A 98 14.26 -7.52 14.14
C ASP A 98 14.10 -6.85 12.76
N VAL A 99 15.06 -5.99 12.44
CA VAL A 99 15.11 -5.24 11.18
C VAL A 99 15.28 -6.16 9.97
N ASP A 100 15.94 -7.32 10.13
CA ASP A 100 16.10 -8.32 9.07
C ASP A 100 14.81 -9.10 8.78
N GLU A 101 13.94 -9.19 9.79
CA GLU A 101 12.59 -9.77 9.70
C GLU A 101 11.53 -8.74 9.28
N THR A 102 11.93 -7.49 9.04
CA THR A 102 11.02 -6.39 8.72
C THR A 102 11.23 -5.92 7.28
N HIS A 103 10.13 -5.78 6.55
CA HIS A 103 10.10 -5.15 5.25
C HIS A 103 9.80 -3.66 5.42
N PHE A 104 10.61 -2.81 4.79
CA PHE A 104 10.48 -1.37 4.85
C PHE A 104 10.05 -0.79 3.50
N ALA A 105 8.95 -0.06 3.51
CA ALA A 105 8.45 0.70 2.36
C ALA A 105 8.59 2.20 2.63
N LEU A 106 9.16 2.94 1.67
CA LEU A 106 9.22 4.40 1.71
C LEU A 106 7.91 4.97 1.17
N LEU A 107 7.12 5.59 2.04
CA LEU A 107 5.83 6.17 1.67
C LEU A 107 6.00 7.58 1.08
N HIS A 108 6.87 8.37 1.71
CA HIS A 108 7.06 9.76 1.34
C HIS A 108 8.45 10.24 1.71
N ARG A 109 9.00 11.15 0.91
CA ARG A 109 10.29 11.80 1.19
C ARG A 109 10.18 13.31 0.97
N GLN A 110 10.52 14.06 2.01
CA GLN A 110 10.71 15.51 1.95
C GLN A 110 12.12 15.87 2.39
N ARG A 111 12.98 16.17 1.41
CA ARG A 111 14.42 16.43 1.63
C ARG A 111 15.07 15.25 2.35
N GLU A 112 15.38 15.43 3.63
CA GLU A 112 16.04 14.44 4.48
C GLU A 112 15.05 13.65 5.34
N ARG A 113 13.81 14.13 5.49
CA ARG A 113 12.78 13.42 6.25
C ARG A 113 12.06 12.42 5.36
N CYS A 114 11.96 11.18 5.82
CA CYS A 114 11.23 10.12 5.14
C CYS A 114 10.16 9.54 6.07
N ALA A 115 8.96 9.33 5.53
CA ALA A 115 7.95 8.50 6.13
C ALA A 115 8.13 7.06 5.63
N VAL A 116 8.17 6.12 6.56
CA VAL A 116 8.43 4.70 6.31
C VAL A 116 7.31 3.89 6.92
N ALA A 117 6.80 2.92 6.17
CA ALA A 117 6.03 1.81 6.71
C ALA A 117 6.96 0.61 6.94
N ALA A 118 6.85 0.01 8.12
CA ALA A 118 7.54 -1.20 8.51
C ALA A 118 6.49 -2.30 8.71
N ILE A 119 6.69 -3.45 8.05
CA ILE A 119 5.77 -4.60 8.12
C ILE A 119 6.59 -5.88 8.24
N ALA A 120 6.18 -6.79 9.11
CA ALA A 120 6.87 -8.08 9.25
C ALA A 120 6.91 -8.83 7.90
N ARG A 121 8.08 -9.37 7.53
CA ARG A 121 8.27 -10.07 6.25
C ARG A 121 7.34 -11.26 6.08
N GLN A 122 7.04 -11.97 7.16
CA GLN A 122 6.07 -13.06 7.16
C GLN A 122 4.66 -12.57 6.79
N LYS A 123 4.24 -11.43 7.35
CA LYS A 123 2.95 -10.80 7.02
C LYS A 123 2.92 -10.31 5.57
N MET A 124 3.99 -9.67 5.12
CA MET A 124 4.14 -9.27 3.72
C MET A 124 4.05 -10.46 2.76
N ALA A 125 4.70 -11.59 3.07
CA ALA A 125 4.60 -12.81 2.29
C ALA A 125 3.17 -13.36 2.27
N ALA A 126 2.46 -13.33 3.40
CA ALA A 126 1.05 -13.73 3.46
C ALA A 126 0.15 -12.84 2.58
N TRP A 127 0.40 -11.52 2.55
CA TRP A 127 -0.33 -10.60 1.66
C TRP A 127 -0.06 -10.86 0.18
N LEU A 128 1.20 -11.13 -0.18
CA LEU A 128 1.56 -11.48 -1.56
C LEU A 128 0.92 -12.81 -1.98
N ALA A 129 0.91 -13.81 -1.10
CA ALA A 129 0.20 -15.08 -1.35
C ALA A 129 -1.30 -14.85 -1.55
N ARG A 130 -1.90 -13.97 -0.74
CA ARG A 130 -3.32 -13.59 -0.89
C ARG A 130 -3.59 -12.89 -2.22
N CYS A 131 -2.69 -12.05 -2.71
CA CYS A 131 -2.80 -11.43 -4.03
C CYS A 131 -2.77 -12.49 -5.15
N ASP A 132 -1.92 -13.51 -5.02
CA ASP A 132 -1.80 -14.61 -5.97
C ASP A 132 -3.07 -15.48 -6.00
N GLU A 133 -3.62 -15.81 -4.84
CA GLU A 133 -4.92 -16.52 -4.70
C GLU A 133 -6.05 -15.78 -5.43
N LEU A 134 -6.06 -14.45 -5.33
CA LEU A 134 -7.03 -13.57 -5.98
C LEU A 134 -6.70 -13.28 -7.45
N ARG A 135 -5.58 -13.81 -7.96
CA ARG A 135 -5.04 -13.57 -9.31
C ARG A 135 -4.91 -12.09 -9.65
N LEU A 136 -4.51 -11.27 -8.67
CA LEU A 136 -4.35 -9.84 -8.87
C LEU A 136 -3.07 -9.56 -9.67
N HIS A 137 -3.22 -8.93 -10.83
CA HIS A 137 -2.08 -8.48 -11.64
C HIS A 137 -1.51 -7.17 -11.06
N ILE A 138 -0.63 -7.29 -10.05
CA ILE A 138 -0.02 -6.13 -9.40
C ILE A 138 0.81 -5.34 -10.40
N SER A 139 0.46 -4.07 -10.62
CA SER A 139 1.16 -3.23 -11.59
C SER A 139 2.60 -2.97 -11.14
N ARG A 140 3.56 -3.54 -11.88
CA ARG A 140 5.00 -3.55 -11.59
C ARG A 140 5.68 -2.18 -11.63
N ALA A 141 4.96 -1.11 -11.97
CA ALA A 141 5.52 0.23 -12.10
C ALA A 141 6.08 0.79 -10.79
N ASP A 142 5.66 0.24 -9.65
CA ASP A 142 6.22 0.58 -8.35
C ASP A 142 6.40 -0.73 -7.56
N ALA A 143 7.55 -1.38 -7.74
CA ALA A 143 7.87 -2.67 -7.11
C ALA A 143 7.98 -2.61 -5.56
N GLY A 144 7.54 -1.51 -4.94
CA GLY A 144 7.36 -1.35 -3.50
C GLY A 144 5.93 -0.97 -3.06
N CYS A 145 4.98 -0.77 -3.98
CA CYS A 145 3.62 -0.35 -3.64
C CYS A 145 2.73 -1.55 -3.24
N ILE A 146 3.02 -2.11 -2.08
CA ILE A 146 1.92 -2.37 -1.17
C ILE A 146 1.78 -1.10 -0.34
N ASP A 147 0.83 -0.25 -0.71
CA ASP A 147 0.57 0.94 0.09
C ASP A 147 -0.09 0.46 1.39
N ALA A 148 0.67 0.52 2.47
CA ALA A 148 0.12 0.42 3.81
C ALA A 148 -0.82 1.60 3.94
N ALA A 149 -2.12 1.36 3.78
CA ALA A 149 -3.12 2.40 3.68
C ALA A 149 -2.88 3.42 4.78
N LEU A 150 -2.36 4.61 4.42
CA LEU A 150 -2.13 5.65 5.40
C LEU A 150 -3.49 5.95 6.03
N PRO A 151 -3.64 6.00 7.38
CA PRO A 151 -4.88 6.49 7.95
C PRO A 151 -5.20 7.84 7.31
N PRO A 152 -6.48 8.12 6.97
CA PRO A 152 -6.83 9.42 6.43
C PRO A 152 -6.24 10.46 7.38
N ARG A 153 -5.36 11.32 6.86
CA ARG A 153 -4.86 12.45 7.63
C ARG A 153 -6.10 13.16 8.13
N SER A 154 -6.41 13.01 9.42
CA SER A 154 -7.39 13.84 10.08
C SER A 154 -6.92 15.25 9.80
N LEU A 155 -7.64 15.93 8.91
CA LEU A 155 -7.53 17.35 8.72
C LEU A 155 -7.78 17.90 10.11
N GLU A 156 -6.71 18.27 10.81
CA GLU A 156 -6.78 19.03 12.02
C GLU A 156 -7.55 20.28 11.64
N ARG A 157 -8.85 20.28 11.93
CA ARG A 157 -9.69 21.46 11.82
C ARG A 157 -9.13 22.43 12.85
N GLY A 158 -8.18 23.23 12.40
CA GLY A 158 -7.91 24.53 12.98
C GLY A 158 -9.18 25.34 12.87
N THR A 159 -10.03 25.21 13.87
CA THR A 159 -11.00 26.25 14.19
C THR A 159 -10.39 26.96 15.39
N GLY A 160 -9.51 27.90 15.06
CA GLY A 160 -9.05 28.88 16.01
C GLY A 160 -10.22 29.80 16.37
N ARG A 161 -10.35 29.98 17.68
CA ARG A 161 -10.89 31.14 18.38
C ARG A 161 -12.40 31.38 18.38
#